data_AF-A0A930YMS5-F1
#
_entry.id   AF-A0A930YMS5-F1
#
_cell.length_a   1.000
_cell.length_b   1.000
_cell.length_c   1.000
_cell.angle_alpha   90.00
_cell.angle_beta   90.00
_cell.angle_gamma   90.00
#
_symmetry.space_group_name_H-M   'P 1'
#
loop_
_entity.id
_entity.type
_entity.pdbx_description
1 polymer ?
#
loop_
_entity_poly.entity_id
_entity_poly.type
_entity_poly.pdbx_seq_one_letter_code
_entity_poly.pdbx_strand_id
1 'polypeptide(L)'
;MHHPKMTLLVKERVSAGKDRLGNEVFTYTEPIPVSGCLFAPGQPKDLVIERPEGVEIRATAYFPKGWATKLRKAQVSPNGKMWLTVIGEPFEYPSQMLPAKWPWHCMVPLGATDG
;
A
#
# COMPACT_ATOMS: atom_id res chain seq x y z
N MET A 1 25.43 1.59 4.14
CA MET A 1 24.30 1.24 5.02
C MET A 1 23.46 0.19 4.31
N HIS A 2 23.17 -0.94 4.98
CA HIS A 2 22.27 -1.96 4.45
C HIS A 2 20.86 -1.60 4.89
N HIS A 3 20.00 -1.23 3.94
CA HIS A 3 18.59 -1.01 4.21
C HIS A 3 17.88 -2.37 4.26
N PRO A 4 17.09 -2.68 5.29
CA PRO A 4 16.29 -3.90 5.30
C PRO A 4 15.34 -3.85 4.11
N LYS A 5 15.43 -4.87 3.25
CA LYS A 5 14.57 -5.04 2.08
C LYS A 5 13.80 -6.34 2.25
N MET A 6 12.55 -6.33 1.82
CA MET A 6 11.71 -7.52 1.80
C MET A 6 10.89 -7.59 0.51
N THR A 7 10.22 -8.73 0.34
CA THR A 7 9.20 -8.90 -0.70
C THR A 7 7.83 -8.65 -0.09
N LEU A 8 7.08 -7.71 -0.65
CA LEU A 8 5.67 -7.51 -0.35
C LEU A 8 4.82 -8.12 -1.45
N LEU A 9 3.69 -8.72 -1.08
CA LEU A 9 2.69 -9.15 -2.04
C LEU A 9 1.70 -8.01 -2.26
N VAL A 10 1.38 -7.74 -3.53
CA VAL A 10 0.45 -6.68 -3.93
C VAL A 10 -0.68 -7.29 -4.75
N LYS A 11 -1.92 -6.92 -4.44
CA LYS A 11 -3.04 -7.10 -5.36
C LYS A 11 -3.49 -5.74 -5.88
N GLU A 12 -3.36 -5.53 -7.17
CA GLU A 12 -3.80 -4.28 -7.81
C GLU A 12 -5.33 -4.29 -7.89
N ARG A 13 -5.95 -3.12 -7.69
CA ARG A 13 -7.41 -2.97 -7.89
C ARG A 13 -7.68 -2.77 -9.37
N VAL A 14 -8.47 -3.66 -9.96
CA VAL A 14 -8.79 -3.65 -11.39
C VAL A 14 -10.29 -3.60 -11.61
N SER A 15 -10.73 -3.00 -12.72
CA SER A 15 -12.14 -3.00 -13.12
C SER A 15 -12.58 -4.42 -13.46
N ALA A 16 -13.72 -4.84 -12.91
CA ALA A 16 -14.39 -6.09 -13.21
C ALA A 16 -15.56 -5.90 -14.19
N GLY A 17 -15.69 -4.69 -14.77
CA GLY A 17 -16.81 -4.30 -15.62
C GLY A 17 -17.87 -3.49 -14.86
N LYS A 18 -19.11 -3.54 -15.34
CA LYS A 18 -20.24 -2.81 -14.77
C LYS A 18 -21.28 -3.75 -14.20
N ASP A 19 -21.91 -3.36 -13.08
CA ASP A 19 -23.06 -4.07 -12.53
C ASP A 19 -24.33 -3.84 -13.37
N ARG A 20 -25.44 -4.46 -12.95
CA ARG A 20 -26.76 -4.32 -13.63
C ARG A 20 -27.29 -2.88 -13.66
N LEU A 21 -26.79 -2.01 -12.78
CA LEU A 21 -27.17 -0.59 -12.69
C LEU A 21 -26.18 0.32 -13.45
N GLY A 22 -25.16 -0.26 -14.08
CA GLY A 22 -24.13 0.48 -14.83
C GLY A 22 -22.99 1.03 -13.97
N ASN A 23 -22.93 0.72 -12.68
CA ASN A 23 -21.84 1.14 -11.80
C ASN A 23 -20.60 0.29 -12.05
N GLU A 24 -19.42 0.90 -11.99
CA GLU A 24 -18.17 0.17 -12.11
C GLU A 24 -17.91 -0.71 -10.88
N VAL A 25 -17.72 -2.00 -11.13
CA VAL A 25 -17.35 -2.99 -10.12
C VAL A 25 -15.85 -3.22 -10.21
N PHE A 26 -15.21 -3.45 -9.06
CA PHE A 26 -13.78 -3.67 -9.00
C PHE A 26 -13.48 -4.99 -8.32
N THR A 27 -12.42 -5.63 -8.79
CA THR A 27 -11.83 -6.81 -8.17
C THR A 27 -10.34 -6.57 -7.96
N TYR A 28 -9.65 -7.59 -7.46
CA TYR A 28 -8.22 -7.56 -7.21
C TYR A 28 -7.51 -8.60 -8.09
N THR A 29 -6.30 -8.28 -8.53
CA THR A 29 -5.45 -9.25 -9.24
C THR A 29 -5.01 -10.38 -8.30
N GLU A 30 -4.44 -11.44 -8.88
CA GLU A 30 -3.61 -12.37 -8.11
C GLU A 30 -2.45 -11.63 -7.41
N PRO A 31 -1.94 -12.16 -6.27
CA PRO A 31 -0.81 -11.59 -5.57
C PRO A 31 0.45 -11.49 -6.44
N ILE A 32 0.97 -10.28 -6.61
CA ILE A 32 2.22 -10.00 -7.32
C ILE A 32 3.33 -9.78 -6.28
N PRO A 33 4.43 -10.55 -6.31
CA PRO A 33 5.57 -10.31 -5.43
C PRO A 33 6.39 -9.10 -5.89
N VAL A 34 6.61 -8.16 -4.99
CA VAL A 34 7.38 -6.93 -5.21
C VAL A 34 8.59 -6.92 -4.28
N SER A 35 9.78 -7.08 -4.86
CA SER A 35 11.03 -7.10 -4.12
C SER A 35 11.57 -5.70 -3.86
N GLY A 36 12.44 -5.57 -2.85
CA GLY A 36 13.10 -4.30 -2.54
C GLY A 36 12.24 -3.32 -1.75
N CYS A 37 11.13 -3.77 -1.19
CA CYS A 37 10.23 -2.97 -0.37
C CYS A 37 10.72 -2.88 1.08
N LEU A 38 10.11 -1.97 1.85
CA LEU A 38 10.18 -1.94 3.30
C LEU A 38 8.76 -1.94 3.87
N PHE A 39 8.54 -2.69 4.94
CA PHE A 39 7.31 -2.69 5.72
C PHE A 39 7.61 -2.23 7.13
N ALA A 40 7.01 -1.10 7.52
CA ALA A 40 7.09 -0.55 8.85
C ALA A 40 5.73 -0.75 9.53
N PRO A 41 5.59 -1.71 10.45
CA PRO A 41 4.35 -1.87 11.20
C PRO A 41 4.06 -0.60 12.01
N GLY A 42 2.79 -0.23 12.11
CA GLY A 42 2.36 0.86 12.98
C GLY A 42 2.66 0.55 14.44
N GLN A 43 2.90 1.59 15.24
CA GLN A 43 3.00 1.43 16.70
C GLN A 43 1.65 0.93 17.24
N PRO A 44 1.65 -0.05 18.17
CA PRO A 44 0.47 -0.38 18.95
C PRO A 44 -0.04 0.90 19.64
N LYS A 45 -1.32 1.22 19.50
CA LYS A 45 -1.92 2.34 20.23
C LYS A 45 -2.37 1.86 21.60
N ASP A 46 -1.60 2.17 22.64
CA ASP A 46 -2.05 2.00 24.04
C ASP A 46 -3.11 3.04 24.45
N LEU A 47 -3.35 4.06 23.61
CA LEU A 47 -4.31 5.13 23.88
C LEU A 47 -5.38 5.20 22.79
N VAL A 48 -6.63 5.00 23.22
CA VAL A 48 -7.85 5.16 22.42
C VAL A 48 -8.01 6.65 22.11
N ILE A 49 -7.47 7.06 20.96
CA ILE A 49 -7.78 8.37 20.38
C ILE A 49 -8.87 8.12 19.34
N GLU A 50 -10.12 8.33 19.75
CA GLU A 50 -11.27 8.36 18.83
C GLU A 50 -11.00 9.45 17.78
N ARG A 51 -10.73 9.03 16.55
CA ARG A 51 -10.70 9.93 15.39
C ARG A 51 -12.06 9.81 14.70
N PRO A 52 -12.88 10.88 14.65
CA PRO A 52 -14.23 10.84 14.08
C PRO A 52 -14.29 10.38 12.62
N GLU A 53 -13.20 10.60 11.87
CA GLU A 53 -13.07 10.29 10.44
C GLU A 53 -12.41 8.92 10.15
N GLY A 54 -12.54 7.98 11.10
CA GLY A 54 -11.63 6.89 11.50
C GLY A 54 -10.99 5.97 10.46
N VAL A 55 -10.11 6.48 9.59
CA VAL A 55 -9.14 5.63 8.87
C VAL A 55 -7.93 5.36 9.76
N GLU A 56 -7.84 4.13 10.29
CA GLU A 56 -6.71 3.68 11.09
C GLU A 56 -5.55 3.23 10.18
N ILE A 57 -4.41 3.92 10.26
CA ILE A 57 -3.15 3.46 9.66
C ILE A 57 -2.55 2.37 10.55
N ARG A 58 -2.47 1.15 10.02
CA ARG A 58 -1.90 -0.03 10.68
C ARG A 58 -0.44 -0.29 10.33
N ALA A 59 0.02 0.20 9.18
CA ALA A 59 1.40 0.10 8.76
C ALA A 59 1.73 1.16 7.70
N THR A 60 3.01 1.34 7.43
CA THR A 60 3.53 2.11 6.31
C THR A 60 4.43 1.21 5.47
N ALA A 61 4.21 1.19 4.16
CA ALA A 61 5.08 0.49 3.22
C ALA A 61 5.83 1.47 2.32
N TYR A 62 7.03 1.09 1.90
CA TYR A 62 7.84 1.84 0.95
C TYR A 62 8.16 0.97 -0.26
N PHE A 63 7.92 1.51 -1.45
CA PHE A 63 8.05 0.77 -2.70
C PHE A 63 9.13 1.36 -3.61
N PRO A 64 9.74 0.53 -4.48
CA PRO A 64 10.63 0.99 -5.54
C PRO A 64 9.94 1.89 -6.57
N LYS A 65 10.75 2.47 -7.46
CA LYS A 65 10.30 3.30 -8.58
C LYS A 65 9.21 2.63 -9.43
N GLY A 66 8.23 3.40 -9.88
CA GLY A 66 7.19 2.96 -10.84
C GLY A 66 5.97 2.26 -10.23
N TRP A 67 5.86 2.18 -8.90
CA TRP A 67 4.74 1.49 -8.23
C TRP A 67 3.60 2.40 -7.79
N ALA A 68 3.82 3.70 -7.61
CA ALA A 68 2.84 4.61 -7.01
C ALA A 68 1.45 4.55 -7.68
N THR A 69 1.40 4.60 -9.02
CA THR A 69 0.14 4.59 -9.77
C THR A 69 -0.64 3.27 -9.66
N LYS A 70 0.07 2.14 -9.50
CA LYS A 70 -0.52 0.79 -9.38
C LYS A 70 -1.10 0.52 -8.00
N LEU A 71 -0.65 1.27 -7.00
CA LEU A 71 -1.00 1.02 -5.60
C LEU A 71 -2.28 1.71 -5.16
N ARG A 72 -2.92 2.52 -6.01
CA ARG A 72 -4.17 3.22 -5.66
C ARG A 72 -5.27 2.22 -5.30
N LYS A 73 -5.72 2.25 -4.03
CA LYS A 73 -6.68 1.30 -3.45
C LYS A 73 -6.26 -0.17 -3.60
N ALA A 74 -4.98 -0.46 -3.81
CA ALA A 74 -4.45 -1.82 -3.85
C ALA A 74 -4.47 -2.46 -2.45
N GLN A 75 -4.27 -3.78 -2.40
CA GLN A 75 -4.01 -4.49 -1.16
C GLN A 75 -2.55 -4.91 -1.08
N VAL A 76 -1.96 -4.79 0.10
CA VAL A 76 -0.56 -5.12 0.37
C VAL A 76 -0.48 -6.11 1.52
N SER A 77 0.40 -7.11 1.39
CA SER A 77 0.65 -8.11 2.43
C SER A 77 2.13 -8.40 2.60
N PRO A 78 2.65 -8.46 3.85
CA PRO A 78 4.01 -8.91 4.10
C PRO A 78 4.17 -10.44 4.06
N ASN A 79 3.08 -11.21 4.14
CA ASN A 79 3.14 -12.66 4.35
C ASN A 79 2.05 -13.48 3.62
N GLY A 80 1.21 -12.85 2.82
CA GLY A 80 0.09 -13.48 2.09
C GLY A 80 -1.13 -13.83 2.95
N LYS A 81 -1.06 -13.64 4.27
CA LYS A 81 -2.14 -13.93 5.22
C LYS A 81 -2.85 -12.67 5.69
N MET A 82 -2.09 -11.63 6.00
CA MET A 82 -2.61 -10.33 6.43
C MET A 82 -2.61 -9.37 5.25
N TRP A 83 -3.79 -8.98 4.77
CA TRP A 83 -3.95 -7.99 3.71
C TRP A 83 -4.38 -6.65 4.31
N LEU A 84 -3.69 -5.58 3.90
CA LEU A 84 -3.98 -4.21 4.29
C LEU A 84 -4.28 -3.39 3.04
N THR A 85 -5.23 -2.47 3.13
CA THR A 85 -5.63 -1.62 2.01
C THR A 85 -4.80 -0.36 1.97
N VAL A 86 -4.35 0.03 0.78
CA VAL A 86 -3.68 1.30 0.56
C VAL A 86 -4.65 2.46 0.80
N ILE A 87 -4.26 3.36 1.70
CA ILE A 87 -5.00 4.57 2.03
C ILE A 87 -4.51 5.72 1.14
N GLY A 88 -5.45 6.45 0.55
CA GLY A 88 -5.17 7.62 -0.26
C GLY A 88 -4.63 7.29 -1.65
N GLU A 89 -3.93 8.26 -2.25
CA GLU A 89 -3.35 8.15 -3.58
C GLU A 89 -1.82 8.18 -3.46
N PRO A 90 -1.14 7.04 -3.64
CA PRO A 90 0.31 7.00 -3.56
C PRO A 90 0.93 7.92 -4.63
N PHE A 91 1.97 8.65 -4.22
CA PHE A 91 2.69 9.57 -5.09
C PHE A 91 4.17 9.19 -5.16
N GLU A 92 4.74 9.31 -6.35
CA GLU A 92 6.16 9.04 -6.57
C GLU A 92 7.01 10.26 -6.26
N TYR A 93 7.96 10.13 -5.35
CA TYR A 93 8.93 11.16 -5.03
C TYR A 93 9.73 11.56 -6.28
N PRO A 94 9.84 12.87 -6.56
CA PRO A 94 10.73 13.36 -7.61
C PRO A 94 12.15 12.85 -7.37
N SER A 95 12.77 12.24 -8.38
CA SER A 95 14.09 11.62 -8.21
C SER A 95 15.18 12.61 -7.80
N GLN A 96 15.01 13.91 -8.10
CA GLN A 96 15.91 14.99 -7.69
C GLN A 96 15.87 15.28 -6.19
N MET A 97 14.78 14.91 -5.49
CA MET A 97 14.63 15.09 -4.04
C MET A 97 15.23 13.92 -3.24
N LEU A 98 15.61 12.83 -3.91
CA LEU A 98 16.08 11.62 -3.26
C LEU A 98 17.61 11.58 -3.23
N PRO A 99 18.24 11.12 -2.13
CA PRO A 99 19.66 10.84 -2.10
C PRO A 99 20.08 9.90 -3.23
N ALA A 100 21.30 10.06 -3.72
CA ALA A 100 21.86 9.15 -4.71
C ALA A 100 21.78 7.71 -4.19
N LYS A 101 21.14 6.82 -4.97
CA LYS A 101 20.91 5.39 -4.65
C LYS A 101 19.87 5.10 -3.57
N TRP A 102 19.01 6.07 -3.23
CA TRP A 102 17.88 5.79 -2.35
C TRP A 102 16.92 4.76 -3.00
N PRO A 103 16.55 3.67 -2.32
CA PRO A 103 15.87 2.55 -2.96
C PRO A 103 14.35 2.72 -3.11
N TRP A 104 13.72 3.62 -2.35
CA TRP A 104 12.27 3.74 -2.30
C TRP A 104 11.77 5.08 -2.84
N HIS A 105 10.81 5.00 -3.75
CA HIS A 105 10.31 6.15 -4.49
C HIS A 105 8.88 6.53 -4.11
N CYS A 106 8.17 5.73 -3.32
CA CYS A 106 6.91 6.16 -2.73
C CYS A 106 6.71 5.56 -1.35
N MET A 107 5.97 6.29 -0.51
CA MET A 107 5.51 5.87 0.80
C MET A 107 4.00 5.68 0.74
N VAL A 108 3.53 4.61 1.38
CA VAL A 108 2.15 4.15 1.26
C VAL A 108 1.60 3.82 2.65
N PRO A 109 0.67 4.64 3.17
CA PRO A 109 -0.06 4.30 4.38
C PRO A 109 -1.01 3.14 4.12
N LEU A 110 -1.05 2.18 5.04
CA LEU A 110 -1.84 0.95 4.94
C LEU A 110 -2.84 0.88 6.09
N GLY A 111 -4.11 0.66 5.77
CA GLY A 111 -5.20 0.49 6.73
C GLY A 111 -5.74 -0.94 6.76
N ALA A 112 -6.66 -1.20 7.69
CA ALA A 112 -7.43 -2.43 7.64
C ALA A 112 -8.16 -2.56 6.29
N THR A 113 -8.26 -3.78 5.77
CA THR A 113 -9.17 -4.05 4.67
C THR A 113 -10.58 -4.14 5.24
N ASP A 114 -11.48 -3.28 4.74
CA ASP A 114 -12.91 -3.41 5.00
C ASP A 114 -13.38 -4.73 4.39
N GLY A 115 -13.93 -5.60 5.23
CA GLY A 115 -14.52 -6.89 4.85
C GLY A 115 -15.91 -6.74 4.26
#